data_AF-A0A537YFJ3-F1
#
_entry.id   AF-A0A537YFJ3-F1
#
_cell.length_a   1.000
_cell.length_b   1.000
_cell.length_c   1.000
_cell.angle_alpha   90.00
_cell.angle_beta   90.00
_cell.angle_gamma   90.00
#
_symmetry.space_group_name_H-M   'P 1'
#
loop_
_entity.id
_entity.type
_entity.pdbx_description
1 polymer ?
#
loop_
_entity_poly.entity_id
_entity_poly.type
_entity_poly.pdbx_seq_one_letter_code
_entity_poly.pdbx_strand_id
1 'polypeptide(L)'
;MEIQVTDGMISVARFRTLGCAVAIAACDAMCDLVTGQTTTAAKFLHVDEVIAELGGIPPKRESCAAAPLAALRSALFSVSAGPVAGRRTVPEPTAGPPAEH
;
A
#
# COMPACT_ATOMS: atom_id res chain seq x y z
N MET A 1 3.02 -7.23 4.52
CA MET A 1 2.11 -6.12 4.84
C MET A 1 1.51 -6.39 6.20
N GLU A 2 1.49 -5.39 7.06
CA GLU A 2 0.82 -5.42 8.36
C GLU A 2 -0.39 -4.48 8.28
N ILE A 3 -1.55 -4.95 8.74
CA ILE A 3 -2.77 -4.15 8.78
C ILE A 3 -3.41 -4.31 10.17
N GLN A 4 -3.78 -3.20 10.78
CA GLN A 4 -4.55 -3.17 12.02
C GLN A 4 -5.95 -2.69 11.71
N VAL A 5 -6.94 -3.46 12.16
CA VAL A 5 -8.36 -3.12 11.99
C VAL A 5 -8.92 -2.79 13.36
N THR A 6 -9.59 -1.64 13.46
CA THR A 6 -10.27 -1.17 14.67
C THR A 6 -11.69 -0.80 14.27
N ASP A 7 -12.68 -1.37 14.97
CA ASP A 7 -14.10 -1.14 14.67
C ASP A 7 -14.50 -1.41 13.20
N GLY A 8 -13.83 -2.39 12.56
CA GLY A 8 -14.07 -2.72 11.14
C GLY A 8 -13.40 -1.79 10.13
N MET A 9 -12.67 -0.77 10.58
CA MET A 9 -11.89 0.15 9.74
C MET A 9 -10.39 -0.11 9.86
N ILE A 10 -9.66 0.13 8.78
CA ILE A 10 -8.20 0.03 8.77
C ILE A 10 -7.63 1.25 9.49
N SER A 11 -7.11 1.04 10.69
CA SER A 11 -6.50 2.11 11.50
C SER A 11 -5.04 2.33 11.13
N VAL A 12 -4.33 1.24 10.80
CA VAL A 12 -2.92 1.29 10.41
C VAL A 12 -2.69 0.29 9.28
N ALA A 13 -2.13 0.74 8.17
CA ALA A 13 -1.49 -0.11 7.18
C ALA A 13 0.02 0.16 7.21
N ARG A 14 0.85 -0.89 7.09
CA ARG A 14 2.30 -0.75 6.93
C ARG A 14 2.82 -1.77 5.93
N PHE A 15 3.67 -1.32 5.03
CA PHE A 15 4.32 -2.20 4.07
C PHE A 15 5.82 -2.30 4.34
N ARG A 16 6.38 -3.43 3.92
CA ARG A 16 7.82 -3.64 3.91
C ARG A 16 8.20 -4.38 2.66
N THR A 17 8.91 -3.70 1.78
CA THR A 17 9.36 -4.24 0.49
C THR A 17 10.78 -3.81 0.22
N LEU A 18 11.54 -4.73 -0.36
CA LEU A 18 12.84 -4.45 -0.95
C LEU A 18 12.62 -4.51 -2.45
N GLY A 19 12.37 -3.36 -3.06
CA GLY A 19 11.95 -3.27 -4.45
C GLY A 19 12.42 -1.98 -5.13
N CYS A 20 12.07 -1.84 -6.41
CA CYS A 20 12.29 -0.59 -7.14
C CYS A 20 11.54 0.57 -6.48
N ALA A 21 12.04 1.80 -6.66
CA ALA A 21 11.41 3.01 -6.10
C ALA A 21 9.91 3.12 -6.41
N VAL A 22 9.50 2.69 -7.61
CA VAL A 22 8.08 2.62 -8.02
C VAL A 22 7.26 1.70 -7.13
N ALA A 23 7.80 0.54 -6.76
CA ALA A 23 7.10 -0.40 -5.88
C ALA A 23 6.97 0.15 -4.46
N ILE A 24 7.98 0.87 -3.95
CA ILE A 24 7.94 1.51 -2.63
C ILE A 24 6.89 2.62 -2.63
N ALA A 25 6.92 3.52 -3.63
CA ALA A 25 5.94 4.59 -3.75
C ALA A 25 4.50 4.06 -3.89
N ALA A 26 4.28 3.00 -4.68
CA ALA A 26 2.96 2.37 -4.79
C ALA A 26 2.48 1.73 -3.49
N CYS A 27 3.40 1.26 -2.63
CA CYS A 27 3.02 0.75 -1.31
C CYS A 27 2.58 1.88 -0.38
N ASP A 28 3.24 3.02 -0.44
CA ASP A 28 2.95 4.20 0.39
C ASP A 28 1.61 4.82 -0.02
N ALA A 29 1.43 5.08 -1.31
CA ALA A 29 0.17 5.53 -1.90
C ALA A 29 -1.00 4.60 -1.54
N MET A 30 -0.83 3.29 -1.73
CA MET A 30 -1.84 2.31 -1.35
C MET A 30 -2.14 2.36 0.17
N CYS A 31 -1.11 2.53 1.00
CA CYS A 31 -1.25 2.59 2.45
C CYS A 31 -2.11 3.79 2.89
N ASP A 32 -1.87 4.96 2.29
CA ASP A 32 -2.67 6.16 2.54
C ASP A 32 -4.13 5.94 2.09
N LEU A 33 -4.32 5.41 0.87
CA LEU A 33 -5.64 5.14 0.30
C LEU A 33 -6.48 4.16 1.13
N VAL A 34 -5.88 3.16 1.78
CA VAL A 34 -6.63 2.18 2.60
C VAL A 34 -6.80 2.61 4.04
N THR A 35 -5.98 3.54 4.55
CA THR A 35 -6.07 4.00 5.93
C THR A 35 -7.35 4.79 6.13
N GLY A 36 -8.11 4.48 7.18
CA GLY A 36 -9.44 5.07 7.42
C GLY A 36 -10.57 4.45 6.60
N GLN A 37 -10.27 3.54 5.66
CA GLN A 37 -11.31 2.81 4.91
C GLN A 37 -11.72 1.51 5.61
N THR A 38 -12.91 1.02 5.25
CA THR A 38 -13.38 -0.30 5.70
C THR A 38 -12.62 -1.41 4.98
N THR A 39 -12.51 -2.58 5.62
CA THR A 39 -11.89 -3.77 4.99
C THR A 39 -12.56 -4.18 3.69
N THR A 40 -13.86 -3.91 3.55
CA THR A 40 -14.62 -4.10 2.31
C THR A 40 -14.17 -3.13 1.22
N ALA A 41 -14.09 -1.83 1.51
CA ALA A 41 -13.66 -0.85 0.53
C ALA A 41 -12.21 -1.11 0.06
N ALA A 42 -11.32 -1.44 0.99
CA ALA A 42 -9.94 -1.79 0.69
C ALA A 42 -9.80 -3.04 -0.21
N LYS A 43 -10.77 -3.97 -0.21
CA LYS A 43 -10.79 -5.11 -1.15
C LYS A 43 -11.06 -4.70 -2.59
N PHE A 44 -11.82 -3.63 -2.80
CA PHE A 44 -12.19 -3.12 -4.12
C PHE A 44 -11.18 -2.12 -4.68
N LEU A 45 -10.16 -1.74 -3.90
CA LEU A 45 -9.09 -0.87 -4.38
C LEU A 45 -8.43 -1.45 -5.64
N HIS A 46 -8.29 -0.60 -6.66
CA HIS A 46 -7.74 -0.96 -7.95
C HIS A 46 -6.35 -0.36 -8.14
N VAL A 47 -5.56 -0.95 -9.05
CA VAL A 47 -4.20 -0.46 -9.36
C VAL A 47 -4.23 0.94 -9.96
N ASP A 48 -5.30 1.25 -10.68
CA ASP A 48 -5.52 2.55 -11.30
C ASP A 48 -5.58 3.69 -10.27
N GLU A 49 -6.27 3.48 -9.14
CA GLU A 49 -6.36 4.45 -8.04
C GLU A 49 -4.98 4.72 -7.42
N VAL A 50 -4.16 3.68 -7.26
CA VAL A 50 -2.79 3.80 -6.73
C VAL A 50 -1.89 4.52 -7.74
N ILE A 51 -2.05 4.25 -9.03
CA ILE A 51 -1.32 4.93 -10.10
C ILE A 51 -1.73 6.40 -10.19
N ALA A 52 -3.01 6.69 -10.03
CA ALA A 52 -3.56 8.05 -10.05
C ALA A 52 -3.03 8.88 -8.87
N GLU A 53 -2.96 8.30 -7.67
CA GLU A 53 -2.34 8.92 -6.50
C GLU A 53 -0.88 9.29 -6.79
N LEU A 54 -0.12 8.35 -7.37
CA LEU A 54 1.28 8.58 -7.76
C LEU A 54 1.48 9.62 -8.89
N GLY A 55 0.42 10.19 -9.45
CA GLY A 55 0.49 11.14 -10.57
C GLY A 55 0.75 10.47 -11.92
N GLY A 56 0.52 9.16 -12.02
CA GLY A 56 0.70 8.38 -13.24
C GLY A 56 2.00 7.58 -13.28
N ILE A 57 1.94 6.39 -13.90
CA ILE A 57 3.08 5.49 -14.09
C ILE A 57 3.10 5.04 -15.54
N PRO A 58 4.28 4.95 -16.20
CA PRO A 58 4.36 4.41 -17.54
C PRO A 58 3.83 2.96 -17.62
N PRO A 59 3.10 2.60 -18.69
CA PRO A 59 2.36 1.33 -18.77
C PRO A 59 3.23 0.08 -18.59
N LYS A 60 4.50 0.19 -19.00
CA LYS A 60 5.49 -0.89 -18.85
C LYS A 60 5.85 -1.23 -17.39
N ARG A 61 5.42 -0.42 -16.41
CA ARG A 61 5.73 -0.57 -14.98
C ARG A 61 4.49 -0.74 -14.10
N GLU A 62 3.29 -0.80 -14.68
CA GLU A 62 2.02 -1.01 -13.93
C GLU A 62 2.04 -2.30 -13.11
N SER A 63 2.70 -3.35 -13.60
CA SER A 63 2.84 -4.61 -12.87
C SER A 63 3.58 -4.47 -11.54
N CYS A 64 4.47 -3.47 -11.40
CA CYS A 64 5.12 -3.16 -10.11
C CYS A 64 4.14 -2.49 -9.13
N ALA A 65 3.15 -1.73 -9.62
CA ALA A 65 2.11 -1.11 -8.81
C ALA A 65 0.99 -2.09 -8.43
N ALA A 66 0.87 -3.24 -9.09
CA ALA A 66 -0.10 -4.28 -8.75
C ALA A 66 0.35 -5.19 -7.59
N ALA A 67 1.64 -5.31 -7.33
CA ALA A 67 2.19 -6.16 -6.27
C ALA A 67 1.71 -5.79 -4.83
N PRO A 68 1.63 -4.50 -4.45
CA PRO A 68 1.10 -4.08 -3.15
C PRO A 68 -0.36 -4.50 -2.95
N LEU A 69 -1.20 -4.38 -3.99
CA LEU A 69 -2.62 -4.73 -3.93
C LEU A 69 -2.86 -6.23 -3.70
N ALA A 70 -2.04 -7.07 -4.32
CA ALA A 70 -2.08 -8.51 -4.05
C ALA A 70 -1.78 -8.79 -2.57
N ALA A 71 -0.75 -8.15 -2.02
CA ALA A 71 -0.38 -8.30 -0.62
C ALA A 71 -1.42 -7.73 0.35
N LEU A 72 -2.07 -6.62 0.02
CA LEU A 72 -3.22 -6.07 0.75
C LEU A 72 -4.36 -7.09 0.83
N ARG A 73 -4.76 -7.67 -0.31
CA ARG A 73 -5.84 -8.67 -0.35
C ARG A 73 -5.51 -9.90 0.49
N SER A 74 -4.27 -10.39 0.43
CA SER A 74 -3.82 -11.50 1.28
C SER A 74 -3.86 -11.15 2.76
N ALA A 75 -3.40 -9.95 3.13
CA ALA A 75 -3.38 -9.52 4.52
C ALA A 75 -4.79 -9.23 5.07
N LEU A 76 -5.71 -8.69 4.27
CA LEU A 76 -7.14 -8.54 4.62
C LEU A 76 -7.83 -9.89 4.80
N PHE A 77 -7.48 -10.90 3.99
CA PHE A 77 -7.97 -12.26 4.18
C PHE A 77 -7.45 -12.86 5.50
N SER A 78 -6.17 -12.61 5.81
CA SER A 78 -5.50 -13.13 7.01
C SER A 78 -5.82 -12.38 8.29
N VAL A 79 -6.39 -11.17 8.25
CA VAL A 79 -6.73 -10.38 9.47
C VAL A 79 -7.74 -11.11 10.37
N SER A 80 -8.41 -12.12 9.84
CA SER A 80 -9.22 -13.11 10.56
C SER A 80 -8.41 -14.01 11.52
N ALA A 81 -7.07 -14.01 11.41
CA ALA A 81 -6.16 -14.99 12.01
C ALA A 81 -4.93 -14.34 12.68
N GLY A 82 -5.15 -13.46 13.66
CA GLY A 82 -4.13 -13.08 14.67
C GLY A 82 -2.93 -12.24 14.18
N PRO A 83 -2.24 -11.53 15.11
CA PRO A 83 -1.21 -10.56 14.76
C PRO A 83 0.08 -11.24 14.28
N VAL A 84 0.42 -11.06 13.01
CA VAL A 84 1.73 -11.40 12.45
C VAL A 84 2.78 -10.43 12.98
N ALA A 85 3.60 -10.90 13.91
CA ALA A 85 4.63 -10.14 14.61
C ALA A 85 5.65 -9.52 13.63
N GLY A 86 5.73 -8.18 13.65
CA GLY A 86 6.55 -7.35 12.78
C GLY A 86 8.07 -7.52 12.94
N ARG A 87 8.79 -7.12 11.88
CA ARG A 87 10.25 -7.03 11.86
C ARG A 87 10.68 -5.58 11.58
N ARG A 88 11.28 -4.95 12.59
CA ARG A 88 12.00 -3.65 12.71
C ARG A 88 12.25 -2.84 11.42
N THR A 89 11.64 -1.66 11.31
CA THR A 89 11.73 -0.64 10.26
C THR A 89 13.07 0.12 10.21
N VAL A 90 13.51 0.48 9.00
CA VAL A 90 14.50 1.53 8.73
C VAL A 90 13.69 2.75 8.25
N PRO A 91 14.00 3.98 8.66
CA PRO A 91 13.27 5.16 8.19
C PRO A 91 13.49 5.37 6.69
N GLU A 92 12.40 5.59 5.98
CA GLU A 92 12.35 5.85 4.54
C GLU A 92 12.80 7.30 4.25
N PRO A 93 13.60 7.55 3.21
CA PRO A 93 13.90 8.91 2.77
C PRO A 93 12.73 9.47 1.97
N THR A 94 12.14 10.57 2.46
CA THR A 94 11.10 11.37 1.81
C THR A 94 11.54 11.80 0.40
N ALA A 95 10.94 11.24 -0.65
CA ALA A 95 11.10 11.73 -2.01
C ALA A 95 10.14 12.89 -2.23
N GLY A 96 10.68 14.10 -2.32
CA GLY A 96 9.93 15.33 -2.63
C GLY A 96 9.33 15.34 -4.04
N PRO A 97 8.42 16.29 -4.31
CA PRO A 97 7.62 16.33 -5.54
C PRO A 97 8.49 16.52 -6.80
N PRO A 98 8.04 16.03 -7.97
CA PRO A 98 8.68 16.38 -9.23
C PRO A 98 8.43 17.86 -9.50
N ALA A 99 9.51 18.66 -9.45
CA ALA A 99 9.47 20.04 -9.89
C ALA A 99 9.27 20.08 -11.42
N GLU A 100 8.15 20.66 -11.85
CA GLU A 100 7.95 21.20 -13.19
C GLU A 100 8.99 22.30 -13.48
N HIS A 101 9.75 22.17 -14.58
CA HIS A 101 9.86 23.12 -15.70
C HIS A 101 10.96 22.74 -16.70
#